data_AF-A0A3B4WLL9-F1
#
_entry.id   AF-A0A3B4WLL9-F1
#
_cell.length_a   1.000
_cell.length_b   1.000
_cell.length_c   1.000
_cell.angle_alpha   90.00
_cell.angle_beta   90.00
_cell.angle_gamma   90.00
#
_symmetry.space_group_name_H-M   'P 1'
#
loop_
_entity.id
_entity.type
_entity.pdbx_description
1 polymer ?
#
loop_
_entity_poly.entity_id
_entity_poly.type
_entity_poly.pdbx_seq_one_letter_code
_entity_poly.pdbx_strand_id
1 'polypeptide(L)'
;MKPIISCSSQSICCFFSVVHSRMIEIQTQMSERAVELLNLPEGQPCFLLDVGCGSGLSGDYLSEEGHYWVGVDISNAMLDVALDREVEGDLLLGDMGQGMPFRPGTFDGCIR
;
A
#
# COMPACT_ATOMS: atom_id res chain seq x y z
N MET A 1 -13.63 -23.31 -7.96
CA MET A 1 -13.25 -22.17 -7.10
C MET A 1 -11.89 -22.51 -6.51
N LYS A 2 -10.79 -22.02 -7.10
CA LYS A 2 -9.43 -22.36 -6.65
C LYS A 2 -9.09 -21.48 -5.44
N PRO A 3 -8.53 -22.02 -4.35
CA PRO A 3 -8.13 -21.22 -3.21
C PRO A 3 -6.96 -20.32 -3.63
N ILE A 4 -7.08 -19.02 -3.37
CA ILE A 4 -5.97 -18.08 -3.42
C ILE A 4 -5.00 -18.52 -2.31
N ILE A 5 -3.76 -18.79 -2.67
CA ILE A 5 -2.73 -19.30 -1.76
C ILE A 5 -2.41 -18.19 -0.75
N SER A 6 -2.77 -18.37 0.53
CA SER A 6 -2.41 -17.43 1.60
C SER A 6 -0.94 -17.64 1.98
N CYS A 7 -0.03 -16.86 1.38
CA CYS A 7 1.37 -16.81 1.81
C CYS A 7 1.47 -15.84 3.00
N SER A 8 1.13 -16.29 4.22
CA SER A 8 0.94 -15.39 5.37
C SER A 8 1.39 -15.98 6.70
N SER A 9 2.63 -16.48 6.76
CA SER A 9 3.29 -16.71 8.06
C SER A 9 3.95 -15.41 8.53
N GLN A 10 3.68 -14.99 9.78
CA GLN A 10 4.17 -13.74 10.39
C GLN A 10 5.69 -13.56 10.29
N SER A 11 6.46 -14.66 10.39
CA SER A 11 7.93 -14.64 10.22
C SER A 11 8.38 -14.30 8.79
N ILE A 12 7.60 -14.64 7.77
CA ILE A 12 7.90 -14.30 6.37
C ILE A 12 7.59 -12.82 6.13
N CYS A 13 6.46 -12.31 6.64
CA CYS A 13 6.09 -10.88 6.54
C CYS A 13 7.17 -9.97 7.14
N CYS A 14 7.63 -10.28 8.36
CA CYS A 14 8.68 -9.52 9.03
C CYS A 14 10.02 -9.58 8.26
N PHE A 15 10.35 -10.73 7.68
CA PHE A 15 11.55 -10.88 6.85
C PHE A 15 11.50 -10.04 5.56
N PHE A 16 10.35 -9.99 4.89
CA PHE A 16 10.15 -9.17 3.70
C PHE A 16 10.15 -7.67 4.03
N SER A 17 9.63 -7.26 5.20
CA SER A 17 9.44 -5.83 5.49
C SER A 17 10.57 -5.14 6.26
N VAL A 18 11.39 -5.86 7.05
CA VAL A 18 12.30 -5.20 8.02
C VAL A 18 13.79 -5.47 7.73
N VAL A 19 14.12 -6.54 7.00
CA VAL A 19 15.50 -7.07 6.99
C VAL A 19 16.26 -6.79 5.68
N HIS A 20 15.57 -6.42 4.60
CA HIS A 20 16.18 -6.34 3.27
C HIS A 20 16.17 -4.91 2.71
N SER A 21 17.22 -4.12 3.00
CA SER A 21 17.36 -2.73 2.52
C SER A 21 17.19 -2.57 1.00
N ARG A 22 17.62 -3.57 0.22
CA ARG A 22 17.40 -3.59 -1.23
C ARG A 22 15.91 -3.63 -1.61
N MET A 23 15.09 -4.34 -0.85
CA MET A 23 13.66 -4.42 -1.15
C MET A 23 12.96 -3.10 -0.88
N ILE A 24 13.30 -2.45 0.25
CA ILE A 24 12.80 -1.11 0.57
C ILE A 24 13.15 -0.15 -0.56
N GLU A 25 14.42 -0.09 -0.95
CA GLU A 25 14.88 0.77 -2.04
C GLU A 25 14.11 0.53 -3.36
N ILE A 26 13.91 -0.74 -3.75
CA ILE A 26 13.15 -1.08 -4.96
C ILE A 26 11.69 -0.64 -4.84
N GLN A 27 11.03 -0.89 -3.70
CA GLN A 27 9.63 -0.53 -3.50
C GLN A 27 9.44 1.00 -3.51
N THR A 28 10.36 1.75 -2.90
CA THR A 28 10.35 3.22 -2.96
C THR A 28 10.52 3.72 -4.39
N GLN A 29 11.49 3.18 -5.15
CA GLN A 29 11.70 3.56 -6.55
C GLN A 29 10.49 3.21 -7.44
N MET A 30 9.85 2.06 -7.20
CA MET A 30 8.62 1.71 -7.93
C MET A 30 7.47 2.65 -7.57
N SER A 31 7.37 3.05 -6.30
CA SER A 31 6.33 3.97 -5.83
C SER A 31 6.49 5.35 -6.45
N GLU A 32 7.71 5.90 -6.47
CA GLU A 32 8.07 7.13 -7.18
C GLU A 32 7.61 7.09 -8.64
N ARG A 33 8.03 6.04 -9.38
CA ARG A 33 7.65 5.91 -10.79
C ARG A 33 6.15 5.75 -11.00
N ALA A 34 5.45 5.06 -10.11
CA ALA A 34 4.01 4.90 -10.23
C ALA A 34 3.27 6.23 -9.98
N VAL A 35 3.71 7.04 -9.01
CA VAL A 35 3.16 8.37 -8.77
C VAL A 35 3.41 9.30 -9.96
N GLU A 36 4.63 9.29 -10.53
CA GLU A 36 4.94 10.04 -11.76
C GLU A 36 3.98 9.66 -12.92
N LEU A 37 3.71 8.36 -13.08
CA LEU A 37 2.84 7.84 -14.16
C LEU A 37 1.35 8.15 -13.95
N LEU A 38 0.92 8.38 -12.71
CA LEU A 38 -0.45 8.82 -12.42
C LEU A 38 -0.72 10.24 -12.94
N ASN A 39 0.33 11.03 -13.19
CA ASN A 39 0.24 12.39 -13.72
C ASN A 39 -0.75 13.25 -12.90
N LEU A 40 -0.58 13.18 -11.58
CA LEU A 40 -1.39 13.92 -10.61
C LEU A 40 -1.13 15.42 -10.73
N PRO A 41 -2.08 16.28 -10.33
CA PRO A 41 -1.88 17.72 -10.35
C PRO A 41 -0.74 18.15 -9.43
N GLU A 42 0.20 18.94 -9.96
CA GLU A 42 1.33 19.44 -9.20
C GLU A 42 0.90 20.46 -8.12
N GLY A 43 1.60 20.44 -6.99
CA GLY A 43 1.46 21.46 -5.94
C GLY A 43 0.21 21.32 -5.06
N GLN A 44 -0.49 20.19 -5.11
CA GLN A 44 -1.61 19.90 -4.20
C GLN A 44 -1.62 18.46 -3.71
N PRO A 45 -2.07 18.21 -2.46
CA PRO A 45 -2.36 16.87 -1.97
C PRO A 45 -3.45 16.18 -2.81
N CYS A 46 -3.27 14.90 -3.09
CA CYS A 46 -4.27 14.02 -3.70
C CYS A 46 -4.67 12.94 -2.69
N PHE A 47 -5.86 12.36 -2.86
CA PHE A 47 -6.33 11.23 -2.07
C PHE A 47 -6.23 9.93 -2.88
N LEU A 48 -5.36 9.03 -2.44
CA LEU A 48 -4.91 7.86 -3.21
C LEU A 48 -5.34 6.54 -2.55
N LEU A 49 -5.54 5.53 -3.38
CA LEU A 49 -5.76 4.15 -2.94
C LEU A 49 -4.52 3.30 -3.22
N ASP A 50 -3.92 2.72 -2.18
CA ASP A 50 -2.81 1.77 -2.30
C ASP A 50 -3.33 0.32 -2.24
N VAL A 51 -3.25 -0.41 -3.36
CA VAL A 51 -3.86 -1.73 -3.52
C VAL A 51 -2.81 -2.85 -3.42
N GLY A 52 -2.91 -3.60 -2.35
CA GLY A 52 -1.85 -4.51 -1.90
C GLY A 52 -0.78 -3.75 -1.11
N CYS A 53 -1.22 -2.86 -0.21
CA CYS A 53 -0.33 -1.92 0.50
C CYS A 53 0.69 -2.64 1.40
N GLY A 54 0.47 -3.93 1.70
CA GLY A 54 1.39 -4.73 2.48
C GLY A 54 1.70 -4.08 3.83
N SER A 55 2.99 -3.83 4.04
CA SER A 55 3.52 -3.24 5.26
C SER A 55 3.57 -1.70 5.23
N GLY A 56 3.00 -1.09 4.18
CA GLY A 56 2.89 0.36 4.03
C GLY A 56 4.10 1.07 3.43
N LEU A 57 5.06 0.35 2.84
CA LEU A 57 6.27 0.98 2.24
C LEU A 57 5.95 1.98 1.12
N SER A 58 5.00 1.64 0.26
CA SER A 58 4.48 2.53 -0.78
C SER A 58 3.72 3.71 -0.17
N GLY A 59 2.89 3.44 0.83
CA GLY A 59 2.16 4.45 1.58
C GLY A 59 3.06 5.50 2.27
N ASP A 60 4.21 5.09 2.82
CA ASP A 60 5.19 6.03 3.39
C ASP A 60 5.67 7.03 2.33
N TYR A 61 5.98 6.54 1.12
CA TYR A 61 6.37 7.41 0.02
C TYR A 61 5.23 8.37 -0.38
N LEU A 62 3.97 7.91 -0.38
CA LEU A 62 2.82 8.80 -0.64
C LEU A 62 2.71 9.90 0.41
N SER A 63 2.90 9.56 1.68
CA SER A 63 2.92 10.52 2.80
C SER A 63 4.07 11.52 2.65
N GLU A 64 5.27 11.07 2.27
CA GLU A 64 6.44 11.92 2.02
C GLU A 64 6.20 12.92 0.88
N GLU A 65 5.49 12.51 -0.19
CA GLU A 65 5.05 13.38 -1.30
C GLU A 65 3.84 14.26 -0.93
N GLY A 66 3.33 14.17 0.30
CA GLY A 66 2.24 15.01 0.81
C GLY A 66 0.85 14.58 0.33
N HIS A 67 0.69 13.32 -0.07
CA HIS A 67 -0.61 12.74 -0.43
C HIS A 67 -1.26 12.03 0.76
N TYR A 68 -2.59 12.02 0.77
CA TYR A 68 -3.38 11.22 1.70
C TYR A 68 -3.68 9.88 1.06
N TRP A 69 -3.73 8.80 1.84
CA TRP A 69 -3.97 7.48 1.27
C TRP A 69 -4.73 6.53 2.19
N VAL A 70 -5.38 5.56 1.55
CA VAL A 70 -5.96 4.36 2.19
C VAL A 70 -5.30 3.14 1.59
N GLY A 71 -4.78 2.25 2.44
CA GLY A 71 -4.19 0.99 2.05
C GLY A 71 -5.16 -0.17 2.19
N VAL A 72 -5.20 -1.05 1.18
CA VAL A 72 -5.93 -2.32 1.25
C VAL A 72 -4.99 -3.49 1.02
N ASP A 73 -4.98 -4.46 1.93
CA ASP A 73 -4.25 -5.71 1.75
C ASP A 73 -5.10 -6.90 2.19
N ILE A 74 -4.86 -8.07 1.59
CA ILE A 74 -5.55 -9.32 1.94
C ILE A 74 -4.91 -9.99 3.17
N SER A 75 -3.68 -9.62 3.51
CA SER A 75 -2.88 -10.23 4.57
C SER A 75 -2.96 -9.42 5.86
N ASN A 76 -3.69 -9.94 6.84
CA ASN A 76 -3.73 -9.38 8.19
C ASN A 76 -2.33 -9.23 8.81
N ALA A 77 -1.43 -10.21 8.61
CA ALA A 77 -0.07 -10.14 9.12
C ALA A 77 0.78 -9.02 8.48
N MET A 78 0.50 -8.61 7.24
CA MET A 78 1.18 -7.47 6.63
C MET A 78 0.65 -6.14 7.20
N LEU A 79 -0.66 -6.05 7.40
CA LEU A 79 -1.29 -4.87 8.01
C LEU A 79 -0.84 -4.69 9.47
N ASP A 80 -0.66 -5.76 10.23
CA ASP A 80 -0.09 -5.68 11.58
C ASP A 80 1.31 -5.06 11.54
N VAL A 81 2.14 -5.44 10.56
CA VAL A 81 3.47 -4.82 10.38
C VAL A 81 3.34 -3.34 9.99
N ALA A 82 2.38 -2.96 9.15
CA ALA A 82 2.14 -1.56 8.82
C ALA A 82 1.71 -0.75 10.06
N LEU A 83 0.87 -1.32 10.92
CA LEU A 83 0.46 -0.71 12.19
C LEU A 83 1.65 -0.55 13.14
N ASP A 84 2.50 -1.57 13.28
CA ASP A 84 3.72 -1.51 14.10
C ASP A 84 4.72 -0.46 13.61
N ARG A 85 4.66 -0.11 12.32
CA ARG A 85 5.47 0.95 11.69
C ARG A 85 4.85 2.34 11.84
N GLU A 86 3.66 2.45 12.43
CA GLU A 86 2.94 3.71 12.66
C GLU A 86 2.74 4.53 11.38
N VAL A 87 2.36 3.86 10.28
CA VAL A 87 2.07 4.53 9.01
C VAL A 87 0.91 5.53 9.14
N GLU A 88 0.93 6.61 8.36
CA GLU A 88 -0.07 7.68 8.46
C GLU A 88 -1.43 7.35 7.82
N GLY A 89 -1.44 6.46 6.82
CA GLY A 89 -2.64 6.12 6.06
C GLY A 89 -3.57 5.15 6.80
N ASP A 90 -4.86 5.21 6.46
CA ASP A 90 -5.85 4.26 6.97
C ASP A 90 -5.66 2.89 6.32
N LEU A 91 -5.74 1.82 7.12
CA LEU A 91 -5.52 0.44 6.66
C LEU A 91 -6.82 -0.36 6.70
N LEU A 92 -7.10 -1.10 5.62
CA LEU A 92 -8.28 -1.94 5.49
C LEU A 92 -7.90 -3.36 5.04
N LEU A 93 -8.36 -4.35 5.82
CA LEU A 93 -8.25 -5.76 5.42
C LEU A 93 -9.31 -6.06 4.36
N GLY A 94 -8.87 -6.42 3.16
CA GLY A 94 -9.79 -6.66 2.04
C GLY A 94 -9.18 -7.45 0.89
N ASP A 95 -10.01 -8.27 0.24
CA ASP A 95 -9.67 -8.95 -1.00
C ASP A 95 -10.12 -8.09 -2.19
N MET A 96 -9.16 -7.49 -2.90
CA MET A 96 -9.44 -6.67 -4.08
C MET A 96 -10.23 -7.42 -5.17
N GLY A 97 -10.15 -8.77 -5.21
CA GLY A 97 -10.89 -9.62 -6.13
C GLY A 97 -12.40 -9.68 -5.87
N GLN A 98 -12.85 -9.23 -4.69
CA GLN A 98 -14.26 -9.16 -4.31
C GLN A 98 -14.87 -7.77 -4.52
N GLY A 99 -14.08 -6.83 -5.05
CA GLY A 99 -14.45 -5.44 -5.22
C GLY A 99 -14.07 -4.58 -4.01
N MET A 100 -14.12 -3.27 -4.21
CA MET A 100 -13.66 -2.29 -3.22
C MET A 100 -14.85 -1.55 -2.59
N PRO A 101 -14.93 -1.44 -1.25
CA PRO A 101 -16.08 -0.87 -0.54
C PRO A 101 -16.08 0.67 -0.53
N PHE A 102 -15.67 1.30 -1.63
CA PHE A 102 -15.61 2.76 -1.75
C PHE A 102 -16.63 3.27 -2.76
N ARG A 103 -17.09 4.51 -2.57
CA ARG A 103 -18.01 5.13 -3.53
C ARG A 103 -17.25 5.46 -4.82
N PRO A 104 -17.91 5.43 -6.00
CA PRO A 104 -17.29 5.88 -7.23
C PRO A 104 -16.77 7.32 -7.11
N GLY A 105 -15.56 7.58 -7.64
CA GLY A 105 -14.92 8.90 -7.59
C GLY A 105 -14.40 9.31 -6.20
N THR A 106 -14.16 8.36 -5.29
CA THR A 106 -13.59 8.65 -3.96
C THR A 106 -12.12 9.06 -4.02
N PHE A 107 -11.33 8.41 -4.89
CA PHE A 107 -9.88 8.62 -4.98
C PHE A 107 -9.50 9.31 -6.29
N ASP A 108 -8.47 10.14 -6.23
CA ASP A 108 -7.87 10.82 -7.37
C ASP A 108 -6.97 9.88 -8.17
N GLY A 109 -6.43 8.84 -7.52
CA GLY A 109 -5.55 7.85 -8.14
C GLY A 109 -5.46 6.56 -7.33
N CYS A 110 -4.84 5.55 -7.95
CA CYS A 110 -4.62 4.24 -7.34
C CYS A 110 -3.21 3.73 -7.71
N ILE A 111 -2.49 3.19 -6.74
CA ILE A 111 -1.10 2.71 -6.89
C ILE A 111 -0.95 1.24 -6.43
N ARG A 112 0.11 0.59 -6.95
CA ARG A 112 0.69 -0.67 -6.50
C ARG A 112 2.19 -0.68 -6.85
#